data_AF-A0A8K0CMY0-F1
#
_entry.id   AF-A0A8K0CMY0-F1
#
_cell.length_a   1.000
_cell.length_b   1.000
_cell.length_c   1.000
_cell.angle_alpha   90.00
_cell.angle_beta   90.00
_cell.angle_gamma   90.00
#
_symmetry.space_group_name_H-M   'P 1'
#
loop_
_entity.id
_entity.type
_entity.pdbx_description
1 polymer ?
#
loop_
_entity_poly.entity_id
_entity_poly.type
_entity_poly.pdbx_seq_one_letter_code
_entity_poly.pdbx_strand_id
1 'polypeptide(L)'
;MNLQSGLREYAITSAFKDSRFSPITRDEFTKLSVSVSILRHFEDGNDYLDWEVGVHGIRIEFVNEKGNKRTATYLPEVATEQGI
;
A
#
# COMPACT_ATOMS: atom_id res chain seq x y z
N MET A 1 -14.67 -9.85 3.18
CA MET A 1 -13.74 -10.31 2.13
C MET A 1 -12.91 -11.43 2.74
N ASN A 2 -12.77 -12.59 2.08
CA ASN A 2 -11.92 -13.66 2.61
C ASN A 2 -10.45 -13.27 2.40
N LEU A 3 -9.59 -13.42 3.41
CA LEU A 3 -8.18 -13.02 3.32
C LEU A 3 -7.49 -13.68 2.11
N GLN A 4 -7.78 -14.95 1.82
CA GLN A 4 -7.19 -15.66 0.70
C GLN A 4 -7.59 -15.05 -0.65
N SER A 5 -8.86 -14.65 -0.80
CA SER A 5 -9.32 -14.00 -2.03
C SER A 5 -8.69 -12.62 -2.21
N GLY A 6 -8.55 -11.86 -1.10
CA GLY A 6 -7.88 -10.57 -1.11
C GLY A 6 -6.41 -10.68 -1.49
N LEU A 7 -5.65 -11.59 -0.85
CA LEU A 7 -4.24 -11.81 -1.18
C LEU A 7 -4.02 -12.17 -2.65
N ARG A 8 -4.87 -13.04 -3.21
CA ARG A 8 -4.80 -13.39 -4.63
C ARG A 8 -5.04 -12.17 -5.53
N GLU A 9 -6.03 -11.36 -5.23
CA GLU A 9 -6.37 -10.18 -6.02
C GLU A 9 -5.28 -9.10 -5.95
N TYR A 10 -4.74 -8.85 -4.75
CA TYR A 10 -3.66 -7.88 -4.56
C TYR A 10 -2.36 -8.36 -5.20
N ALA A 11 -2.01 -9.65 -5.11
CA ALA A 11 -0.84 -10.19 -5.80
C ALA A 11 -0.90 -9.97 -7.32
N ILE A 12 -2.07 -10.23 -7.94
CA ILE A 12 -2.27 -9.98 -9.39
C ILE A 12 -2.21 -8.49 -9.70
N THR A 13 -2.82 -7.66 -8.86
CA THR A 13 -2.85 -6.21 -9.06
C THR A 13 -1.46 -5.60 -8.98
N SER A 14 -0.67 -5.95 -7.96
CA SER A 14 0.72 -5.51 -7.82
C SER A 14 1.61 -6.00 -8.96
N ALA A 15 1.40 -7.23 -9.45
CA ALA A 15 2.22 -7.81 -10.51
C ALA A 15 1.93 -7.26 -11.92
N PHE A 16 0.67 -6.91 -12.21
CA PHE A 16 0.24 -6.65 -13.60
C PHE A 16 -0.54 -5.34 -13.81
N LYS A 17 -0.99 -4.68 -12.74
CA LYS A 17 -1.87 -3.49 -12.83
C LYS A 17 -1.29 -2.25 -12.18
N ASP A 18 -0.08 -2.33 -11.62
CA ASP A 18 0.63 -1.15 -11.15
C ASP A 18 1.23 -0.38 -12.32
N SER A 19 0.59 0.74 -12.70
CA SER A 19 0.98 1.54 -13.86
C SER A 19 2.35 2.21 -13.75
N ARG A 20 2.99 2.18 -12.57
CA ARG A 20 4.33 2.72 -12.36
C ARG A 20 5.42 1.80 -12.93
N PHE A 21 5.10 0.52 -13.13
CA PHE A 21 6.02 -0.50 -13.61
C PHE A 21 5.45 -1.20 -14.84
N SER A 22 6.31 -1.85 -15.63
CA SER A 22 5.83 -2.80 -16.63
C SER A 22 5.35 -4.08 -15.94
N PRO A 23 4.35 -4.79 -16.50
CA PRO A 23 3.89 -6.05 -15.94
C PRO A 23 5.03 -7.08 -15.82
N ILE A 24 5.07 -7.83 -14.73
CA ILE A 24 6.13 -8.81 -14.43
C ILE A 24 6.23 -9.87 -15.54
N THR A 25 7.46 -10.14 -16.00
CA THR A 25 7.76 -11.19 -16.98
C THR A 25 8.14 -12.52 -16.33
N ARG A 26 8.13 -13.62 -17.10
CA ARG A 26 8.50 -14.95 -16.60
C ARG A 26 9.96 -15.03 -16.16
N ASP A 27 10.86 -14.34 -16.86
CA ASP A 27 12.29 -14.35 -16.58
C ASP A 27 12.67 -13.58 -15.31
N GLU A 28 11.80 -12.66 -14.88
CA GLU A 28 11.96 -11.93 -13.61
C GLU A 28 11.46 -12.76 -12.42
N PHE A 29 10.50 -13.66 -12.63
CA PHE A 29 9.78 -14.34 -11.55
C PHE A 29 10.69 -15.04 -10.53
N THR A 30 11.77 -15.68 -10.98
CA THR A 30 12.73 -16.38 -10.10
C THR A 30 13.63 -15.44 -9.29
N LYS A 31 13.66 -14.15 -9.65
CA LYS A 31 14.49 -13.11 -9.01
C LYS A 31 13.70 -12.26 -8.04
N LEU A 32 12.37 -12.41 -7.99
CA LEU A 32 11.49 -11.59 -7.17
C LEU A 32 11.34 -12.18 -5.77
N SER A 33 11.24 -11.29 -4.79
CA SER A 33 10.75 -11.60 -3.45
C SER A 33 9.33 -11.07 -3.30
N VAL A 34 8.50 -11.74 -2.50
CA VAL A 34 7.13 -11.33 -2.22
C VAL A 34 7.01 -10.95 -0.76
N SER A 35 6.53 -9.73 -0.51
CA SER A 35 6.18 -9.24 0.82
C SER A 35 4.68 -8.99 0.89
N VAL A 36 4.09 -9.30 2.06
CA VAL A 36 2.66 -9.09 2.31
C VAL A 36 2.50 -8.26 3.57
N SER A 37 1.91 -7.08 3.43
CA SER A 37 1.60 -6.19 4.54
C SER A 37 0.10 -6.21 4.80
N ILE A 38 -0.31 -6.77 5.94
CA ILE A 38 -1.73 -6.81 6.35
C ILE A 38 -1.99 -5.67 7.32
N LEU A 39 -2.70 -4.66 6.86
CA LEU A 39 -3.15 -3.55 7.69
C LEU A 39 -4.41 -3.95 8.47
N ARG A 40 -4.39 -3.75 9.78
CA ARG A 40 -5.49 -4.03 10.71
C ARG A 40 -5.62 -2.87 11.68
N HIS A 41 -6.78 -2.78 12.34
CA HIS A 41 -7.05 -1.75 13.37
C HIS A 41 -6.92 -0.32 12.84
N PHE A 42 -7.62 0.00 11.74
CA PHE A 42 -7.70 1.38 11.27
C PHE A 42 -8.39 2.24 12.32
N GLU A 43 -7.76 3.36 12.64
CA GLU A 43 -8.29 4.41 13.50
C GLU A 43 -8.12 5.77 12.81
N ASP A 44 -9.01 6.71 13.12
CA ASP A 44 -8.89 8.08 12.65
C ASP A 44 -7.88 8.81 13.53
N GLY A 45 -6.86 9.42 12.93
CA GLY A 45 -5.90 10.25 13.65
C GLY A 45 -6.53 11.58 14.08
N ASN A 46 -6.17 12.06 15.26
CA ASN A 46 -6.62 13.35 15.80
C ASN A 46 -6.11 14.53 14.96
N ASP A 47 -4.87 14.44 14.49
CA ASP A 47 -4.25 15.40 13.59
C ASP A 47 -3.21 14.71 12.67
N TYR A 48 -2.56 15.48 11.79
CA TYR A 48 -1.63 14.95 10.79
C TYR A 48 -0.29 14.44 11.38
N LEU A 49 -0.02 14.71 12.66
CA LEU A 49 1.14 14.23 13.42
C LEU A 49 0.77 13.12 14.41
N ASP A 50 -0.50 12.69 14.44
CA ASP A 50 -0.98 11.62 15.32
C ASP A 50 -0.59 10.23 14.78
N TRP A 51 0.72 9.99 14.67
CA TRP A 51 1.28 8.72 14.25
C TRP A 51 2.72 8.56 14.75
N GLU A 52 3.13 7.32 15.00
CA GLU A 52 4.49 6.99 15.41
C GLU A 52 5.25 6.34 14.23
N VAL A 53 6.38 6.94 13.85
CA VAL A 53 7.23 6.50 12.74
C VAL A 53 7.72 5.07 12.98
N GLY A 54 7.63 4.20 11.97
CA GLY A 54 8.01 2.80 12.06
C GLY A 54 6.98 1.90 12.75
N VAL A 55 5.93 2.48 13.35
CA VAL A 55 4.84 1.73 14.01
C VAL A 55 3.54 1.86 13.24
N HIS A 56 3.13 3.09 12.91
CA HIS A 56 1.86 3.35 12.25
C HIS A 56 2.00 3.52 10.73
N GLY A 57 1.06 2.91 9.99
CA GLY A 57 0.88 3.14 8.57
C GLY A 57 -0.23 4.17 8.34
N ILE A 58 -0.12 4.97 7.28
CA ILE A 58 -1.04 6.08 7.01
C ILE A 58 -1.92 5.72 5.81
N ARG A 59 -3.24 5.82 5.98
CA ARG A 59 -4.19 5.75 4.86
C ARG A 59 -4.89 7.09 4.71
N ILE A 60 -4.67 7.75 3.58
CA ILE A 60 -5.27 9.04 3.25
C ILE A 60 -6.37 8.82 2.22
N GLU A 61 -7.54 9.40 2.47
CA GLU A 61 -8.67 9.39 1.54
C GLU A 61 -9.19 10.81 1.37
N PHE A 62 -9.20 11.30 0.12
CA PHE A 62 -9.69 12.64 -0.18
C PHE A 62 -10.36 12.69 -1.55
N VAL A 63 -11.18 13.71 -1.76
CA VAL A 63 -11.80 13.99 -3.07
C VAL A 63 -11.00 15.12 -3.70
N ASN A 64 -10.53 14.91 -4.93
CA ASN A 64 -9.81 15.96 -5.66
C ASN A 64 -10.78 17.04 -6.19
N GLU A 65 -10.24 18.14 -6.72
CA GLU A 65 -11.02 19.25 -7.29
C GLU A 65 -11.97 18.82 -8.44
N LYS A 66 -11.70 17.66 -9.07
CA LYS A 66 -12.51 17.08 -10.15
C LYS A 66 -13.60 16.14 -9.62
N GLY A 67 -13.82 16.07 -8.31
CA GLY A 67 -14.80 15.19 -7.68
C GLY A 67 -14.40 13.71 -7.66
N ASN A 68 -13.16 13.36 -7.98
CA ASN A 68 -12.70 11.98 -7.99
C ASN A 68 -12.14 11.60 -6.61
N LYS A 69 -12.61 10.48 -6.08
CA LYS A 69 -12.08 9.86 -4.86
C LYS A 69 -10.65 9.37 -5.12
N ARG A 70 -9.70 9.82 -4.28
CA ARG A 70 -8.31 9.38 -4.27
C ARG A 70 -8.00 8.74 -2.94
N THR A 71 -7.20 7.68 -2.99
CA THR A 71 -6.71 6.97 -1.82
C THR A 71 -5.22 6.82 -1.95
N ALA A 72 -4.51 6.98 -0.83
CA ALA A 72 -3.08 6.73 -0.71
C ALA A 72 -2.84 5.93 0.56
N THR A 73 -1.92 4.98 0.51
CA THR A 73 -1.53 4.16 1.65
C THR A 73 -0.02 4.17 1.74
N TYR A 74 0.50 4.57 2.90
CA TYR A 74 1.91 4.53 3.25
C TYR A 74 2.09 3.49 4.35
N LEU A 75 3.01 2.56 4.14
CA LEU A 75 3.29 1.50 5.12
C LEU A 75 4.24 2.05 6.20
N PRO A 76 4.22 1.47 7.43
CA PRO A 76 5.04 1.95 8.55
C PRO A 76 6.53 2.08 8.21
N GLU A 77 7.06 1.16 7.41
CA GLU A 77 8.47 1.13 6.99
C GLU A 77 8.86 2.27 6.05
N VAL A 78 7.91 2.87 5.32
CA VAL A 78 8.21 3.85 4.26
C VAL A 78 8.84 5.11 4.82
N ALA A 79 8.35 5.62 5.96
CA ALA A 79 8.90 6.83 6.56
C ALA A 79 10.37 6.64 6.97
N THR A 80 10.65 5.52 7.66
CA THR A 80 12.00 5.15 8.10
C THR A 80 12.95 4.96 6.92
N GLU A 81 12.51 4.31 5.83
CA GLU A 81 13.33 4.11 4.63
C GLU A 81 13.67 5.42 3.89
N GLN A 82 12.83 6.44 3.99
CA GLN A 82 13.07 7.76 3.39
C GLN A 82 13.94 8.68 4.28
N GLY A 83 14.41 8.19 5.44
CA GLY A 83 15.29 8.94 6.33
C GLY A 83 14.59 10.04 7.13
N ILE A 84 13.28 9.87 7.34
CA ILE A 84 12.45 10.74 8.18
C ILE A 84 12.40 10.19 9.60
#